data_AF-A0A0F8YYQ6-F1
#
_entry.id   AF-A0A0F8YYQ6-F1
#
_cell.length_a   1.000
_cell.length_b   1.000
_cell.length_c   1.000
_cell.angle_alpha   90.00
_cell.angle_beta   90.00
_cell.angle_gamma   90.00
#
_symmetry.space_group_name_H-M   'P 1'
#
loop_
_entity.id
_entity.type
_entity.pdbx_description
1 polymer ?
#
loop_
_entity_poly.entity_id
_entity_poly.type
_entity_poly.pdbx_seq_one_letter_code
_entity_poly.pdbx_strand_id
1 'polypeptide(L)'
;MSRGSISLAALLWLVIAFLVLYPLSILVLESFKIAGTDTWGINNYLEFFQDAYYLRTFGNTLLLSVLLLLTTTVFGIPLAYILARYRHWGKTVFTALILLPIVLPAFAGVFAFIIFFGKFGTFNLL
;
A
#
# COMPACT_ATOMS: atom_id res chain seq x y z
N MET A 1 11.63 22.64 -26.05
CA MET A 1 10.92 23.06 -24.83
C MET A 1 11.34 24.48 -24.50
N SER A 2 10.40 25.43 -24.43
CA SER A 2 10.69 26.84 -24.09
C SER A 2 11.32 26.92 -22.70
N ARG A 3 12.29 27.81 -22.46
CA ARG A 3 12.96 27.98 -21.15
C ARG A 3 11.96 28.18 -20.01
N GLY A 4 10.81 28.82 -20.28
CA GLY A 4 9.73 29.00 -19.30
C GLY A 4 8.99 27.71 -18.91
N SER A 5 8.97 26.69 -19.78
CA SER A 5 8.37 25.38 -19.45
C SER A 5 9.25 24.58 -18.48
N ILE A 6 10.57 24.74 -18.55
CA ILE A 6 11.51 24.04 -17.68
C ILE A 6 11.49 24.66 -16.27
N SER A 7 11.44 25.99 -16.16
CA SER A 7 11.33 26.66 -14.87
C SER A 7 10.00 26.36 -14.16
N LEU A 8 8.89 26.32 -14.90
CA LEU A 8 7.60 25.92 -14.36
C LEU A 8 7.62 24.47 -13.87
N ALA A 9 8.15 23.54 -14.68
CA ALA A 9 8.27 22.14 -14.28
C ALA A 9 9.15 21.98 -13.03
N ALA A 10 10.28 22.70 -12.95
CA ALA A 10 11.16 22.68 -11.78
C ALA A 10 10.45 23.19 -10.52
N LEU A 11 9.68 24.29 -10.64
CA LEU A 11 8.87 24.81 -9.54
C LEU A 11 7.82 23.79 -9.07
N LEU A 12 7.10 23.16 -10.00
CA LEU A 12 6.09 22.15 -9.67
C LEU A 12 6.72 20.93 -8.96
N TRP A 13 7.86 20.44 -9.44
CA TRP A 13 8.59 19.37 -8.78
C TRP A 13 9.07 19.76 -7.39
N LEU A 14 9.53 21.00 -7.20
CA LEU A 14 9.94 21.51 -5.89
C LEU A 14 8.76 21.57 -4.92
N VAL A 15 7.60 22.04 -5.36
CA VAL A 15 6.37 22.06 -4.53
C VAL A 15 5.95 20.65 -4.14
N ILE A 16 5.96 19.69 -5.06
CA ILE A 16 5.64 18.28 -4.77
C ILE A 16 6.67 17.70 -3.78
N ALA A 17 7.97 17.93 -4.03
CA ALA A 17 9.02 17.47 -3.14
C ALA A 17 8.88 18.05 -1.74
N PHE A 18 8.58 19.34 -1.62
CA PHE A 18 8.33 19.97 -0.32
C PHE A 18 7.13 19.34 0.39
N LEU A 19 6.00 19.15 -0.31
CA LEU A 19 4.78 18.58 0.27
C LEU A 19 4.98 17.14 0.77
N VAL A 20 5.84 16.36 0.11
CA VAL A 20 6.14 14.97 0.49
C VAL A 20 7.25 14.89 1.55
N LEU A 21 8.35 15.61 1.36
CA LEU A 21 9.52 15.51 2.23
C LEU A 21 9.28 16.18 3.58
N TYR A 22 8.47 17.24 3.65
CA TYR A 22 8.17 17.91 4.91
C TYR A 22 7.53 16.98 5.95
N PRO A 23 6.37 16.33 5.71
CA PRO A 23 5.79 15.41 6.70
C PRO A 23 6.65 14.18 6.94
N LEU A 24 7.34 13.65 5.92
CA LEU A 24 8.26 12.53 6.10
C LEU A 24 9.44 12.91 7.01
N SER A 25 9.97 14.12 6.89
CA SER A 25 11.05 14.60 7.76
C SER A 25 10.58 14.70 9.22
N ILE A 26 9.34 15.14 9.46
CA ILE A 26 8.76 15.15 10.81
C ILE A 26 8.66 13.72 11.35
N LEU A 27 8.15 12.76 10.57
CA LEU A 27 8.07 11.35 11.01
C LEU A 27 9.45 10.77 11.36
N VAL A 28 10.47 11.09 10.57
CA VAL A 28 11.85 10.66 10.85
C VAL A 28 12.35 11.30 12.14
N LEU A 29 12.18 12.61 12.32
CA LEU A 29 12.60 13.31 13.55
C LEU A 29 11.87 12.77 14.79
N GLU A 30 10.56 12.56 14.70
CA GLU A 30 9.75 11.98 15.77
C GLU A 30 10.18 10.53 16.09
N SER A 31 10.63 9.75 15.10
CA SER A 31 11.11 8.39 15.36
C SER A 31 12.37 8.32 16.24
N PHE A 32 13.18 9.39 16.27
CA PHE A 32 14.34 9.53 17.15
C PHE A 32 14.01 10.13 18.52
N LYS A 33 12.80 10.66 18.73
CA LYS A 33 12.37 11.12 20.05
C LYS A 33 11.85 9.94 20.85
N ILE A 34 12.39 9.73 22.04
CA ILE A 34 12.00 8.59 22.87
C ILE A 34 10.58 8.83 23.40
N ALA A 35 9.67 7.88 23.15
CA ALA A 35 8.27 8.03 23.51
C ALA A 35 8.09 8.31 25.01
N GLY A 36 7.45 9.44 25.35
CA GLY A 36 7.21 9.85 26.74
C GLY A 36 8.35 10.66 27.39
N THR A 37 9.43 10.97 26.66
CA THR A 37 10.54 11.80 27.13
C THR A 37 10.93 12.85 26.10
N ASP A 38 11.43 14.00 26.55
CA ASP A 38 11.92 15.08 25.66
C ASP A 38 13.37 14.82 25.17
N THR A 39 13.81 13.56 25.23
CA THR A 39 15.17 13.12 24.90
C THR A 39 15.22 12.46 23.54
N TRP A 40 16.34 12.71 22.84
CA TRP A 40 16.60 12.17 21.51
C TRP A 40 17.51 10.95 21.66
N GLY A 41 17.24 9.88 20.92
CA GLY A 41 18.04 8.67 20.97
C GLY A 41 17.60 7.58 20.00
N ILE A 42 18.38 6.50 19.95
CA ILE A 42 18.11 5.32 19.11
C ILE A 42 17.39 4.19 19.88
N ASN A 43 17.00 4.44 21.13
CA ASN A 43 16.44 3.43 22.01
C ASN A 43 15.14 2.82 21.45
N ASN A 44 14.29 3.62 20.80
CA ASN A 44 13.09 3.12 20.10
C ASN A 44 13.43 2.04 19.06
N TYR A 45 14.53 2.21 18.33
CA TYR A 45 14.99 1.23 17.34
C TYR A 45 15.56 -0.02 18.02
N LEU A 46 16.33 0.14 19.10
CA LEU A 46 16.86 -1.00 19.86
C LEU A 46 15.72 -1.84 20.46
N GLU A 47 14.72 -1.19 21.04
CA GLU A 47 13.52 -1.84 21.58
C GLU A 47 12.75 -2.59 20.49
N PHE A 48 12.59 -2.00 19.30
CA PHE A 48 11.98 -2.67 18.14
C PHE A 48 12.68 -4.00 17.79
N PHE A 49 14.01 -4.05 17.82
CA PHE A 49 14.76 -5.27 17.51
C PHE A 49 14.87 -6.25 18.68
N GLN A 50 14.49 -5.86 19.89
CA GLN A 50 14.51 -6.71 21.08
C GLN A 50 13.12 -7.29 21.39
N ASP A 51 12.05 -6.59 21.03
CA ASP A 51 10.69 -7.05 21.25
C ASP A 51 10.28 -8.13 20.23
N ALA A 52 10.00 -9.33 20.75
CA ALA A 52 9.52 -10.45 19.94
C ALA A 52 8.20 -10.16 19.22
N TYR A 53 7.33 -9.30 19.77
CA TYR A 53 6.08 -8.89 19.14
C TYR A 53 6.33 -8.04 17.90
N TYR A 54 7.21 -7.04 17.98
CA TYR A 54 7.56 -6.19 16.83
C TYR A 54 8.23 -7.00 15.73
N LEU A 55 9.20 -7.85 16.07
CA LEU A 55 9.88 -8.71 15.11
C LEU A 55 8.92 -9.70 14.44
N ARG A 56 8.02 -10.32 15.20
CA ARG A 56 7.02 -11.25 14.65
C ARG A 56 6.05 -10.52 13.71
N THR A 57 5.59 -9.34 14.09
CA THR A 57 4.70 -8.52 13.26
C THR A 57 5.40 -8.11 11.97
N PHE A 58 6.66 -7.65 12.06
CA PHE A 58 7.48 -7.31 10.90
C PHE A 58 7.68 -8.50 9.95
N GLY A 59 8.02 -9.68 10.48
CA GLY A 59 8.17 -10.90 9.69
C GLY A 59 6.87 -11.32 9.00
N ASN A 60 5.74 -11.24 9.70
CA ASN A 60 4.41 -11.53 9.13
C ASN A 60 4.07 -10.55 7.99
N THR A 61 4.32 -9.25 8.18
CA THR A 61 4.08 -8.24 7.15
C THR A 61 4.97 -8.49 5.94
N LEU A 62 6.26 -8.78 6.13
CA LEU A 62 7.19 -9.06 5.04
C LEU A 62 6.76 -10.29 4.24
N LEU A 63 6.44 -11.39 4.93
CA LEU A 63 5.95 -12.62 4.31
C LEU A 63 4.65 -12.35 3.54
N LEU A 64 3.70 -11.64 4.14
CA LEU A 64 2.44 -11.29 3.50
C LEU A 64 2.65 -10.44 2.25
N SER A 65 3.53 -9.43 2.31
CA SER A 65 3.87 -8.57 1.17
C SER A 65 4.52 -9.36 0.04
N VAL A 66 5.41 -10.31 0.35
CA VAL A 66 6.04 -11.16 -0.67
C VAL A 66 5.02 -12.09 -1.33
N LEU A 67 4.16 -12.76 -0.53
CA LEU A 67 3.10 -13.60 -1.07
C LEU A 67 2.13 -12.78 -1.94
N LEU A 68 1.78 -11.57 -1.49
CA LEU A 68 0.92 -10.65 -2.24
C LEU A 68 1.58 -10.23 -3.55
N LEU A 69 2.87 -9.88 -3.55
CA LEU A 69 3.62 -9.55 -4.76
C LEU A 69 3.62 -10.72 -5.75
N LEU A 70 3.95 -11.94 -5.29
CA LEU A 70 4.01 -13.12 -6.15
C LEU A 70 2.65 -13.44 -6.75
N THR A 71 1.61 -13.52 -5.91
CA THR A 71 0.25 -13.83 -6.38
C THR A 71 -0.27 -12.77 -7.34
N THR A 72 -0.18 -11.48 -6.99
CA THR A 72 -0.64 -10.39 -7.87
C THR A 72 0.14 -10.33 -9.18
N THR A 73 1.44 -10.65 -9.18
CA THR A 73 2.25 -10.71 -10.40
C THR A 73 1.84 -11.90 -11.29
N VAL A 74 1.70 -13.09 -10.70
CA VAL A 74 1.34 -14.32 -11.41
C VAL A 74 -0.05 -14.23 -12.04
N PHE A 75 -1.02 -13.59 -11.39
CA PHE A 75 -2.36 -13.42 -11.94
C PHE A 75 -2.51 -12.14 -12.77
N GLY A 76 -1.90 -11.03 -12.32
CA GLY A 76 -2.04 -9.72 -12.93
C GLY A 76 -1.36 -9.61 -14.29
N ILE A 77 -0.15 -10.16 -14.46
CA ILE A 77 0.59 -10.08 -15.74
C ILE A 77 -0.17 -10.80 -16.87
N PRO A 78 -0.58 -12.08 -16.72
CA PRO A 78 -1.31 -12.78 -17.77
C PRO A 78 -2.64 -12.10 -18.08
N LEU A 79 -3.37 -11.65 -17.06
CA LEU A 79 -4.66 -10.99 -17.25
C LEU A 79 -4.51 -9.67 -18.01
N ALA A 80 -3.52 -8.85 -17.64
CA ALA A 80 -3.19 -7.63 -18.36
C ALA A 80 -2.80 -7.90 -19.82
N TYR A 81 -1.99 -8.93 -20.07
CA TYR A 81 -1.58 -9.33 -21.42
C TYR A 81 -2.78 -9.74 -22.27
N ILE A 82 -3.67 -10.58 -21.73
CA ILE A 82 -4.89 -11.05 -22.41
C ILE A 82 -5.78 -9.86 -22.77
N LEU A 83 -6.06 -8.97 -21.81
CA LEU A 83 -6.90 -7.79 -22.03
C LEU A 83 -6.29 -6.82 -23.04
N ALA A 84 -4.96 -6.68 -23.08
CA ALA A 84 -4.27 -5.77 -23.98
C ALA A 84 -4.17 -6.29 -25.42
N ARG A 85 -3.96 -7.61 -25.60
CA ARG A 85 -3.65 -8.20 -26.91
C ARG A 85 -4.85 -8.78 -27.64
N TYR A 86 -5.89 -9.22 -26.94
CA TYR A 86 -7.03 -9.89 -27.56
C TYR A 86 -8.31 -9.04 -27.52
N ARG A 87 -9.12 -9.11 -28.58
CA ARG A 87 -10.47 -8.53 -28.62
C ARG A 87 -11.47 -9.55 -28.10
N HIS A 88 -11.86 -9.41 -26.84
CA HIS A 88 -12.89 -10.25 -26.21
C HIS A 88 -14.24 -9.53 -26.16
N TRP A 89 -15.33 -10.26 -26.41
CA TRP A 89 -16.71 -9.75 -26.30
C TRP A 89 -17.02 -9.20 -24.89
N GLY A 90 -16.49 -9.85 -23.84
CA GLY A 90 -16.70 -9.45 -22.45
C GLY A 90 -15.66 -8.48 -21.86
N LYS A 91 -14.76 -7.91 -22.67
CA LYS A 91 -13.61 -7.12 -22.18
C LYS A 91 -14.00 -6.00 -21.23
N THR A 92 -15.11 -5.30 -21.51
CA THR A 92 -15.60 -4.19 -20.67
C THR A 92 -16.02 -4.67 -19.28
N VAL A 93 -16.72 -5.79 -19.20
CA VAL A 93 -17.18 -6.35 -17.91
C VAL A 93 -15.99 -6.84 -17.09
N PHE A 94 -15.04 -7.57 -17.70
CA PHE A 94 -13.84 -8.01 -17.00
C PHE A 94 -12.99 -6.84 -16.50
N THR A 95 -12.81 -5.82 -17.34
CA THR A 95 -12.10 -4.60 -16.94
C THR A 95 -12.81 -3.92 -15.77
N ALA A 96 -14.14 -3.81 -15.83
CA ALA A 96 -14.92 -3.22 -14.75
C ALA A 96 -14.79 -4.02 -13.44
N LEU A 97 -14.86 -5.35 -13.48
CA LEU A 97 -14.68 -6.20 -12.30
C LEU A 97 -13.29 -6.08 -11.68
N ILE A 98 -12.23 -5.96 -12.50
CA ILE A 98 -10.85 -5.76 -12.02
C ILE A 98 -10.68 -4.38 -11.37
N LEU A 99 -11.32 -3.34 -11.91
CA LEU A 99 -11.25 -1.98 -11.39
C LEU A 99 -12.20 -1.73 -10.22
N LEU A 100 -13.23 -2.56 -10.05
CA LEU A 100 -14.26 -2.41 -9.03
C LEU A 100 -13.66 -2.24 -7.62
N PRO A 101 -12.69 -3.06 -7.17
CA PRO A 101 -12.06 -2.88 -5.85
C PRO A 101 -11.36 -1.53 -5.66
N ILE A 102 -10.91 -0.88 -6.74
CA ILE A 102 -10.24 0.44 -6.68
C ILE A 102 -11.27 1.56 -6.45
N VAL A 103 -12.48 1.39 -6.98
CA VAL A 103 -13.57 2.38 -6.85
C VAL A 103 -14.33 2.20 -5.54
N LEU A 104 -14.36 0.98 -4.99
CA LEU A 104 -15.00 0.72 -3.71
C LEU A 104 -14.29 1.46 -2.56
N PRO A 105 -15.05 2.09 -1.64
CA PRO A 105 -14.48 2.56 -0.39
C PRO A 105 -13.80 1.40 0.36
N ALA A 106 -12.62 1.64 0.92
CA ALA A 106 -11.84 0.60 1.61
C ALA A 106 -12.67 -0.17 2.67
N PHE A 107 -13.55 0.53 3.39
CA PHE A 107 -14.46 -0.08 4.36
C PHE A 107 -15.39 -1.13 3.76
N ALA A 108 -15.97 -0.87 2.58
CA ALA A 108 -16.91 -1.78 1.93
C ALA A 108 -16.23 -3.11 1.56
N GLY A 109 -14.99 -3.05 1.09
CA GLY A 109 -14.19 -4.24 0.79
C GLY A 109 -13.96 -5.10 2.04
N VAL A 110 -13.56 -4.47 3.15
CA VAL A 110 -13.35 -5.19 4.42
C VAL A 110 -14.63 -5.86 4.92
N PHE A 111 -15.77 -5.17 4.89
CA PHE A 111 -17.05 -5.77 5.29
C PHE A 111 -17.44 -6.96 4.43
N ALA A 112 -17.24 -6.88 3.12
CA ALA A 112 -17.48 -8.01 2.23
C ALA A 112 -16.64 -9.23 2.65
N PHE A 113 -15.34 -9.06 2.90
CA PHE A 113 -14.50 -10.16 3.37
C PHE A 113 -14.95 -10.71 4.73
N ILE A 114 -15.38 -9.87 5.67
CA ILE A 114 -15.91 -10.33 6.97
C ILE A 114 -17.19 -11.14 6.79
N ILE A 115 -18.10 -10.73 5.91
CA ILE A 115 -19.35 -11.45 5.66
C ILE A 115 -19.08 -12.81 5.01
N PHE A 116 -18.11 -12.90 4.09
CA PHE A 116 -17.79 -14.17 3.43
C PHE A 116 -16.93 -15.10 4.31
N PHE A 117 -15.86 -14.57 4.91
CA PHE A 117 -14.79 -15.34 5.57
C PHE A 117 -14.72 -15.13 7.09
N GLY A 118 -15.63 -14.36 7.68
CA GLY A 118 -15.69 -14.17 9.13
C GLY A 118 -16.12 -15.43 9.88
N LYS A 119 -16.06 -15.39 11.22
CA LYS A 119 -16.42 -16.51 12.08
C LYS A 119 -17.85 -17.05 11.86
N PHE A 120 -18.79 -16.18 11.48
CA PHE A 120 -20.16 -16.56 11.08
C PHE A 120 -20.42 -16.22 9.61
N GLY A 121 -19.37 -16.25 8.80
CA GLY A 121 -19.48 -15.95 7.38
C GLY A 121 -20.10 -17.09 6.60
N THR A 122 -20.61 -16.79 5.40
CA THR A 122 -21.30 -17.75 4.53
C THR A 122 -20.49 -19.02 4.29
N PHE A 123 -19.15 -18.93 4.16
CA PHE A 123 -18.30 -20.10 3.94
C PHE A 123 -18.01 -20.93 5.21
N ASN A 124 -18.16 -20.36 6.41
CA ASN A 124 -17.89 -21.07 7.67
C ASN A 124 -19.17 -21.68 8.29
N LEU A 125 -20.33 -21.30 7.77
CA LEU A 125 -21.65 -21.82 8.17
C LEU A 125 -22.16 -22.95 7.27
N LEU A 126 -21.56 -23.13 6.09
CA LEU A 126 -21.76 -24.27 5.19
C LEU A 126 -20.80 -25.41 5.55
#